data_AF-A0A933GUB5-F1
#
_entry.id   AF-A0A933GUB5-F1
#
_cell.length_a   1.000
_cell.length_b   1.000
_cell.length_c   1.000
_cell.angle_alpha   90.00
_cell.angle_beta   90.00
_cell.angle_gamma   90.00
#
_symmetry.space_group_name_H-M   'P 1'
#
loop_
_entity.id
_entity.type
_entity.pdbx_description
1 polymer ?
#
loop_
_entity_poly.entity_id
_entity_poly.type
_entity_poly.pdbx_seq_one_letter_code
_entity_poly.pdbx_strand_id
1 'polypeptide(L)'
;MPVRMVVVVLLSVAVLAACTSGGGVGRFSESHFVYPNSNVYPLGPGEGESSSFAGLFFQWAFADGDMLNEAIDKAIASQSGGDLLINGTYEFSTFQWPFPPLYFISVQVRGTVVKMEIGEQELK
;
A
#
# COMPACT_ATOMS: atom_id res chain seq x y z
N MET A 1 13.23 44.88 -13.94
CA MET A 1 13.09 44.46 -12.52
C MET A 1 11.95 43.47 -12.24
N PRO A 2 10.76 43.50 -12.89
CA PRO A 2 9.63 42.64 -12.48
C PRO A 2 9.84 41.15 -12.81
N VAL A 3 10.53 40.83 -13.91
CA VAL A 3 10.77 39.43 -14.35
C VAL A 3 11.58 38.64 -13.32
N ARG A 4 12.60 39.24 -12.71
CA ARG A 4 13.39 38.60 -11.65
C ARG A 4 12.56 38.33 -10.40
N MET A 5 11.64 39.24 -10.07
CA MET A 5 10.75 39.11 -8.91
C MET A 5 9.70 38.00 -9.12
N VAL A 6 9.13 37.91 -10.33
CA VAL A 6 8.19 36.85 -10.72
C VAL A 6 8.86 35.47 -10.71
N VAL A 7 10.09 35.36 -11.24
CA VAL A 7 10.85 34.10 -11.23
C VAL A 7 11.21 33.67 -9.82
N VAL A 8 11.61 34.60 -8.95
CA VAL A 8 11.90 34.29 -7.54
C VAL A 8 10.65 33.83 -6.81
N VAL A 9 9.50 34.46 -7.02
CA VAL A 9 8.22 34.04 -6.42
C VAL A 9 7.80 32.64 -6.91
N LEU A 10 7.91 32.37 -8.22
CA LEU A 10 7.62 31.04 -8.79
C LEU A 10 8.56 29.95 -8.27
N LEU A 11 9.86 30.24 -8.14
CA LEU A 11 10.81 29.29 -7.56
C LEU A 11 10.52 29.05 -6.07
N SER A 12 10.11 30.07 -5.34
CA SER A 12 9.77 29.97 -3.91
C SER A 12 8.57 29.05 -3.69
N VAL A 13 7.54 29.16 -4.55
CA VAL A 13 6.36 28.29 -4.52
C VAL A 13 6.72 26.85 -4.91
N ALA A 14 7.62 26.66 -5.88
CA ALA A 14 8.09 25.32 -6.27
C ALA A 14 8.89 24.63 -5.15
N VAL A 15 9.68 25.38 -4.37
CA VAL A 15 10.42 24.84 -3.21
C VAL A 15 9.50 24.51 -2.04
N LEU A 16 8.43 25.29 -1.83
CA LEU A 16 7.39 24.98 -0.84
C LEU A 16 6.48 23.80 -1.24
N ALA A 17 6.50 23.39 -2.51
CA ALA A 17 5.80 22.19 -3.00
C ALA A 17 6.62 20.91 -2.81
N ALA A 18 7.77 20.95 -2.10
CA ALA A 18 8.46 19.75 -1.66
C ALA A 18 7.52 18.95 -0.74
N CYS A 19 6.81 18.00 -1.35
CA CYS A 19 5.86 17.11 -0.70
C CYS A 19 6.60 16.34 0.39
N THR A 20 6.21 16.52 1.65
CA THR A 20 6.77 15.72 2.74
C THR A 20 6.20 14.31 2.60
N SER A 21 7.00 13.36 2.12
CA SER A 21 6.67 11.94 2.13
C SER A 21 7.20 11.32 3.43
N GLY A 22 6.36 11.24 4.45
CA GLY A 22 6.61 10.37 5.60
C GLY A 22 6.17 8.96 5.25
N GLY A 23 7.04 7.97 5.46
CA GLY A 23 6.70 6.58 5.21
C GLY A 23 7.37 5.58 6.14
N GLY A 24 6.73 4.43 6.29
CA GLY A 24 7.19 3.33 7.14
C GLY A 24 7.00 2.01 6.42
N VAL A 25 7.99 1.13 6.51
CA VAL A 25 7.95 -0.21 5.92
C VAL A 25 7.76 -1.23 7.04
N GLY A 26 6.79 -2.11 6.88
CA GLY A 26 6.55 -3.23 7.77
C GLY A 26 6.50 -4.57 7.01
N ARG A 27 6.73 -5.65 7.73
CA ARG A 27 6.56 -7.02 7.23
C ARG A 27 5.30 -7.62 7.85
N PHE A 28 4.57 -8.42 7.09
CA PHE A 28 3.53 -9.25 7.69
C PHE A 28 4.17 -10.22 8.68
N SER A 29 3.46 -10.50 9.78
CA SER A 29 3.87 -11.54 10.72
C SER A 29 3.80 -12.89 10.01
N GLU A 30 4.89 -13.65 10.04
CA GLU A 30 4.95 -15.00 9.50
C GLU A 30 4.03 -15.92 10.31
N SER A 31 2.85 -16.20 9.78
CA SER A 31 1.95 -17.21 10.33
C SER A 31 2.27 -18.55 9.68
N HIS A 32 2.79 -19.48 10.48
CA HIS A 32 3.07 -20.83 10.00
C HIS A 32 1.75 -21.60 9.88
N PHE A 33 1.15 -21.58 8.69
CA PHE A 33 -0.06 -22.36 8.39
C PHE A 33 0.32 -23.83 8.22
N VAL A 34 0.29 -24.58 9.32
CA VAL A 34 0.37 -26.05 9.29
C VAL A 34 -1.04 -26.60 9.07
N TYR A 35 -1.62 -26.36 7.89
CA TYR A 35 -2.81 -27.11 7.48
C TYR A 35 -2.34 -28.43 6.86
N PRO A 36 -2.62 -29.58 7.50
CA PRO A 36 -1.98 -30.85 7.14
C PRO A 36 -2.33 -31.38 5.75
N ASN A 37 -3.28 -30.76 5.03
CA ASN A 37 -3.69 -31.14 3.68
C ASN A 37 -3.81 -29.96 2.69
N SER A 38 -3.23 -28.79 2.97
CA SER A 38 -3.28 -27.68 1.99
C SER A 38 -1.98 -27.60 1.21
N ASN A 39 -2.04 -27.81 -0.10
CA ASN A 39 -0.92 -27.51 -0.99
C ASN A 39 -0.98 -26.03 -1.37
N VAL A 40 0.17 -25.36 -1.34
CA VAL A 40 0.31 -23.95 -1.69
C VAL A 40 1.18 -23.83 -2.93
N TYR A 41 0.61 -23.28 -4.01
CA TYR A 41 1.29 -23.11 -5.30
C TYR A 41 1.58 -21.63 -5.55
N PRO A 42 2.86 -21.22 -5.66
CA PRO A 42 3.19 -19.84 -6.00
C PRO A 42 2.78 -19.52 -7.43
N LEU A 43 1.97 -18.47 -7.59
CA LEU A 43 1.54 -17.95 -8.89
C LEU A 43 2.50 -16.87 -9.41
N GLY A 44 3.12 -16.11 -8.50
CA GLY A 44 4.07 -15.06 -8.84
C GLY A 44 3.99 -13.87 -7.91
N PRO A 45 4.74 -12.79 -8.18
CA PRO A 45 4.66 -11.56 -7.40
C PRO A 45 3.28 -10.89 -7.59
N GLY A 46 2.77 -10.30 -6.52
CA GLY A 46 1.57 -9.48 -6.54
C GLY A 46 1.75 -8.17 -5.79
N GLU A 47 1.11 -7.13 -6.29
CA GLU A 47 1.20 -5.77 -5.76
C GLU A 47 -0.18 -5.11 -5.75
N GLY A 48 -0.48 -4.37 -4.69
CA GLY A 48 -1.75 -3.68 -4.53
C GLY A 48 -1.57 -2.38 -3.76
N GLU A 49 -2.41 -1.39 -4.07
CA GLU A 49 -2.38 -0.09 -3.42
C GLU A 49 -3.81 0.37 -3.06
N SER A 50 -3.96 0.90 -1.85
CA SER A 50 -5.15 1.64 -1.43
C SER A 50 -4.73 3.05 -1.00
N SER A 51 -5.50 4.06 -1.40
CA SER A 51 -5.25 5.45 -1.06
C SER A 51 -6.54 6.12 -0.60
N SER A 52 -6.43 6.94 0.44
CA SER A 52 -7.58 7.64 1.02
C SER A 52 -7.23 9.07 1.39
N PHE A 53 -8.26 9.91 1.36
CA PHE A 53 -8.17 11.30 1.76
C PHE A 53 -8.10 11.41 3.29
N ALA A 54 -7.02 12.02 3.77
CA ALA A 54 -6.70 12.14 5.19
C ALA A 54 -7.18 13.46 5.83
N GLY A 55 -7.70 14.40 5.04
CA GLY A 55 -8.24 15.67 5.54
C GLY A 55 -7.48 16.92 5.09
N LEU A 56 -7.85 18.04 5.69
CA LEU A 56 -7.30 19.38 5.46
C LEU A 56 -6.50 19.86 6.67
N PHE A 57 -5.41 20.61 6.45
CA PHE A 57 -4.67 21.34 7.49
C PHE A 57 -4.10 20.49 8.66
N PHE A 58 -3.53 19.33 8.36
CA PHE A 58 -2.83 18.45 9.32
C PHE A 58 -3.79 17.74 10.29
N GLN A 59 -4.49 16.73 9.76
CA GLN A 59 -5.09 15.69 10.60
C GLN A 59 -4.19 14.45 10.54
N TRP A 60 -3.83 13.91 11.69
CA TRP A 60 -3.23 12.57 11.79
C TRP A 60 -4.30 11.56 11.40
N ALA A 61 -4.47 11.32 10.11
CA ALA A 61 -5.05 10.08 9.66
C ALA A 61 -3.94 9.02 9.69
N PHE A 62 -4.27 7.86 10.22
CA PHE A 62 -3.44 6.67 10.12
C PHE A 62 -4.04 5.80 9.02
N ALA A 63 -3.22 5.00 8.35
CA ALA A 63 -3.75 3.95 7.51
C ALA A 63 -4.60 3.01 8.38
N ASP A 64 -5.86 2.84 8.00
CA ASP A 64 -6.78 1.90 8.62
C ASP A 64 -6.47 0.47 8.14
N GLY A 65 -6.80 -0.54 8.96
CA GLY A 65 -6.80 -1.94 8.55
C GLY A 65 -7.64 -2.19 7.30
N ASP A 66 -8.70 -1.41 7.07
CA ASP A 66 -9.50 -1.52 5.84
C ASP A 66 -8.70 -1.15 4.58
N MET A 67 -7.84 -0.12 4.65
CA MET A 67 -6.96 0.24 3.54
C MET A 67 -5.91 -0.85 3.29
N LEU A 68 -5.41 -1.46 4.35
CA LEU A 68 -4.46 -2.57 4.25
C LEU A 68 -5.13 -3.81 3.63
N ASN A 69 -6.34 -4.16 4.05
CA ASN A 69 -7.12 -5.26 3.49
C ASN A 69 -7.41 -5.03 2.01
N GLU A 70 -7.85 -3.82 1.63
CA GLU A 70 -8.09 -3.48 0.23
C GLU A 70 -6.80 -3.59 -0.61
N ALA A 71 -5.66 -3.15 -0.08
CA ALA A 71 -4.37 -3.29 -0.75
C ALA A 71 -3.95 -4.77 -0.89
N ILE A 72 -4.22 -5.62 0.11
CA ILE A 72 -4.00 -7.07 0.05
C ILE A 72 -4.90 -7.71 -1.02
N ASP A 73 -6.19 -7.40 -1.03
CA ASP A 73 -7.15 -7.94 -1.99
C ASP A 73 -6.76 -7.58 -3.42
N LYS A 74 -6.32 -6.33 -3.65
CA LYS A 74 -5.77 -5.89 -4.94
C LYS A 74 -4.49 -6.65 -5.32
N ALA A 75 -3.60 -6.90 -4.35
CA ALA A 75 -2.37 -7.66 -4.58
C ALA A 75 -2.65 -9.13 -4.93
N ILE A 76 -3.65 -9.75 -4.31
CA ILE A 76 -4.07 -11.11 -4.66
C ILE A 76 -4.72 -11.12 -6.05
N ALA A 77 -5.62 -10.18 -6.30
CA ALA A 77 -6.32 -10.04 -7.59
C ALA A 77 -5.40 -9.70 -8.77
N SER A 78 -4.15 -9.28 -8.53
CA SER A 78 -3.17 -9.06 -9.59
C SER A 78 -2.74 -10.35 -10.27
N GLN A 79 -3.01 -11.52 -9.67
CA GLN A 79 -2.79 -12.84 -10.28
C GLN A 79 -4.12 -13.60 -10.36
N SER A 80 -4.45 -14.11 -11.55
CA SER A 80 -5.66 -14.89 -11.75
C SER A 80 -5.63 -16.20 -10.94
N GLY A 81 -6.64 -16.42 -10.10
CA GLY A 81 -6.76 -17.62 -9.26
C GLY A 81 -5.87 -17.62 -8.02
N GLY A 82 -5.40 -16.44 -7.58
CA GLY A 82 -4.75 -16.28 -6.29
C GLY A 82 -5.74 -16.32 -5.14
N ASP A 83 -5.36 -16.99 -4.06
CA ASP A 83 -6.18 -17.12 -2.84
C ASP A 83 -5.54 -16.40 -1.65
N LEU A 84 -4.20 -16.31 -1.64
CA LEU A 84 -3.44 -15.71 -0.54
C LEU A 84 -2.23 -14.94 -1.05
N LEU A 85 -1.76 -14.01 -0.21
CA LEU A 85 -0.48 -13.33 -0.36
C LEU A 85 0.46 -13.77 0.77
N ILE A 86 1.62 -14.32 0.43
CA ILE A 86 2.66 -14.72 1.39
C ILE A 86 3.93 -13.87 1.22
N ASN A 87 4.82 -13.90 2.21
CA ASN A 87 6.07 -13.14 2.22
C ASN A 87 5.86 -11.64 1.92
N GLY A 88 4.73 -11.10 2.38
CA GLY A 88 4.34 -9.75 2.02
C GLY A 88 4.97 -8.69 2.92
N THR A 89 5.22 -7.55 2.30
CA THR A 89 5.64 -6.30 2.92
C THR A 89 4.61 -5.24 2.62
N TYR A 90 4.38 -4.33 3.57
CA TYR A 90 3.55 -3.15 3.37
C TYR A 90 4.37 -1.89 3.59
N GLU A 91 4.06 -0.86 2.82
CA GLU A 91 4.64 0.47 2.91
C GLU A 91 3.51 1.49 3.05
N PHE A 92 3.65 2.35 4.05
CA PHE A 92 2.79 3.52 4.21
C PHE A 92 3.49 4.72 3.63
N SER A 93 2.77 5.53 2.86
CA SER A 93 3.24 6.83 2.41
C SER A 93 2.18 7.90 2.63
N THR A 94 2.65 9.10 2.92
CA THR A 94 1.81 10.29 3.06
C THR A 94 2.15 11.26 1.93
N PHE A 95 1.13 11.80 1.29
CA PHE A 95 1.27 12.81 0.25
C PHE A 95 0.51 14.06 0.66
N GLN A 96 1.17 15.21 0.55
CA GLN A 96 0.59 16.51 0.85
C GLN A 96 0.55 17.37 -0.41
N TRP A 97 -0.64 17.76 -0.83
CA TRP A 97 -0.81 18.81 -1.83
C TRP A 97 -0.67 20.18 -1.16
N PRO A 98 0.15 21.12 -1.66
CA PRO A 98 0.48 22.35 -0.93
C PRO A 98 -0.60 23.43 -0.98
N PHE A 99 -1.48 23.47 -2.00
CA PHE A 99 -2.48 24.53 -2.12
C PHE A 99 -3.74 24.09 -2.89
N PRO A 100 -4.88 23.82 -2.21
CA PRO A 100 -5.09 23.83 -0.75
C PRO A 100 -4.35 22.69 -0.02
N PRO A 101 -4.03 22.80 1.28
CA PRO A 101 -3.28 21.77 2.02
C PRO A 101 -4.12 20.50 2.23
N LEU A 102 -4.12 19.62 1.23
CA LEU A 102 -4.79 18.32 1.23
C LEU A 102 -3.80 17.23 1.60
N TYR A 103 -4.21 16.31 2.46
CA TYR A 103 -3.41 15.16 2.83
C TYR A 103 -4.05 13.88 2.28
N PHE A 104 -3.18 13.01 1.77
CA PHE A 104 -3.53 11.68 1.31
C PHE A 104 -2.60 10.67 1.98
N ILE A 105 -3.15 9.49 2.26
CA ILE A 105 -2.39 8.34 2.76
C ILE A 105 -2.52 7.25 1.72
N SER A 106 -1.41 6.61 1.39
CA SER A 106 -1.39 5.41 0.57
C SER A 106 -0.77 4.26 1.35
N VAL A 107 -1.36 3.07 1.19
CA VAL A 107 -0.83 1.79 1.63
C VAL A 107 -0.49 1.00 0.39
N GLN A 108 0.77 0.62 0.23
CA GLN A 108 1.21 -0.29 -0.81
C GLN A 108 1.59 -1.62 -0.20
N VAL A 109 1.10 -2.72 -0.76
CA VAL A 109 1.39 -4.09 -0.35
C VAL A 109 2.07 -4.81 -1.51
N ARG A 110 3.12 -5.55 -1.21
CA ARG A 110 3.85 -6.40 -2.17
C ARG A 110 4.12 -7.75 -1.55
N GLY A 111 4.03 -8.83 -2.32
CA GLY A 111 4.33 -10.18 -1.84
C GLY A 111 4.29 -11.22 -2.96
N THR A 112 4.24 -12.50 -2.59
CA THR A 112 4.04 -13.60 -3.53
C THR A 112 2.60 -14.08 -3.42
N VAL A 113 1.86 -14.03 -4.52
CA VAL A 113 0.51 -14.58 -4.59
C VAL A 113 0.60 -16.08 -4.75
N VAL A 114 -0.22 -16.79 -4.01
CA VAL A 114 -0.29 -18.24 -4.03
C VAL A 114 -1.73 -18.70 -4.21
N LYS A 115 -1.88 -19.84 -4.88
CA LYS A 115 -3.12 -20.60 -4.92
C LYS A 115 -3.10 -21.66 -3.83
N MET A 116 -4.20 -21.81 -3.11
CA MET A 116 -4.38 -22.87 -2.14
C MET A 116 -5.27 -23.96 -2.74
N GLU A 117 -4.78 -25.20 -2.68
CA GLU A 117 -5.62 -26.36 -2.97
C GLU A 117 -5.79 -27.16 -1.68
N ILE A 118 -7.02 -27.21 -1.19
CA ILE A 118 -7.38 -28.01 -0.02
C ILE A 118 -7.49 -29.47 -0.49
N GLY A 119 -6.57 -30.30 -0.05
CA GLY A 119 -6.64 -31.75 -0.22
C GLY A 119 -7.79 -32.30 0.61
N GLU A 120 -8.70 -33.02 -0.04
CA GLU A 120 -9.74 -33.78 0.64
C GLU A 120 -9.15 -35.11 1.14
N GLN A 121 -9.21 -35.34 2.45
CA GLN A 121 -8.91 -36.65 3.02
C GLN A 121 -10.23 -37.39 3.24
N GLU A 122 -10.48 -38.42 2.43
CA GLU A 122 -11.56 -39.36 2.70
C GLU A 122 -11.29 -40.07 4.02
N LEU A 123 -12.10 -39.77 5.03
CA LEU A 123 -12.10 -40.50 6.30
C LEU A 123 -12.68 -41.89 6.04
N LYS A 124 -11.86 -42.93 6.17
CA LYS A 124 -12.31 -44.34 6.17
C LYS A 124 -12.90 -44.73 7.52
#